data_AF-A0A6A3NNS6-F1
#
_entry.id   AF-A0A6A3NNS6-F1
#
_cell.length_a   1.000
_cell.length_b   1.000
_cell.length_c   1.000
_cell.angle_alpha   90.00
_cell.angle_beta   90.00
_cell.angle_gamma   90.00
#
_symmetry.space_group_name_H-M   'P 1'
#
loop_
_entity.id
_entity.type
_entity.pdbx_description
1 polymer ?
#
loop_
_entity_poly.entity_id
_entity_poly.type
_entity_poly.pdbx_seq_one_letter_code
_entity_poly.pdbx_strand_id
1 'polypeptide(L)'
;MAKFEMSEGTPSVAPALILEQTAFPHLTTVEWQALHRLAAVLGEFIVTSLLSSAIPDQQRQAIQEFMERGLAEAKRRVPTPSHTSQNDAVKMETSTYSGAEQDRFPLNRWFREVNIAIASRLMEAPTARVNFLLSRLSGKANKWAIGNLVVDWDAFPTLESLQSDLRLAFEPPQDESRKRATFFALQQGKMSMRDYVLKTRHLVSCIVTNPRCLSSARLYLRGA
;
A
#
# COMPACT_ATOMS: atom_id res chain seq x y z
N MET A 1 64.19 15.25 56.58
CA MET A 1 64.77 14.02 56.00
C MET A 1 63.85 12.85 56.33
N ALA A 2 63.10 12.35 55.36
CA ALA A 2 62.61 10.97 55.29
C ALA A 2 62.04 10.76 53.88
N LYS A 3 62.69 9.87 53.14
CA LYS A 3 62.43 9.46 51.76
C LYS A 3 61.39 8.32 51.82
N PHE A 4 60.35 8.35 50.98
CA PHE A 4 59.48 7.19 50.77
C PHE A 4 59.32 6.96 49.28
N GLU A 5 59.83 5.82 48.83
CA GLU A 5 59.86 5.38 47.44
C GLU A 5 58.47 4.92 46.97
N MET A 6 58.17 5.18 45.69
CA MET A 6 57.00 4.65 45.00
C MET A 6 57.30 3.23 44.53
N SER A 7 56.61 2.24 45.09
CA SER A 7 56.56 0.88 44.53
C SER A 7 55.41 0.80 43.54
N GLU A 8 55.73 0.59 42.25
CA GLU A 8 54.77 0.18 41.23
C GLU A 8 54.21 -1.20 41.60
N GLY A 9 52.99 -1.21 42.14
CA GLY A 9 52.18 -2.41 42.26
C GLY A 9 51.32 -2.57 41.02
N THR A 10 51.63 -3.60 40.22
CA THR A 10 50.80 -4.14 39.14
C THR A 10 49.32 -4.24 39.54
N PRO A 11 48.35 -3.89 38.67
CA PRO A 11 46.95 -4.15 38.94
C PRO A 11 46.73 -5.66 38.96
N SER A 12 46.53 -6.22 40.15
CA SER A 12 46.06 -7.58 40.35
C SER A 12 44.67 -7.71 39.71
N VAL A 13 44.64 -8.19 38.48
CA VAL A 13 43.41 -8.60 37.79
C VAL A 13 42.78 -9.68 38.64
N ALA A 14 41.70 -9.33 39.35
CA ALA A 14 40.85 -10.29 40.03
C ALA A 14 40.38 -11.33 38.99
N PRO A 15 40.45 -12.64 39.28
CA PRO A 15 40.02 -13.64 38.33
C PRO A 15 38.53 -13.44 38.05
N ALA A 16 38.18 -13.29 36.78
CA ALA A 16 36.80 -13.37 36.32
C ALA A 16 36.27 -14.75 36.72
N LEU A 17 35.45 -14.80 37.77
CA LEU A 17 34.79 -16.02 38.20
C LEU A 17 33.70 -16.35 37.18
N ILE A 18 34.06 -17.23 36.25
CA ILE A 18 33.15 -17.87 35.31
C ILE A 18 32.09 -18.59 36.15
N LEU A 19 30.80 -18.33 35.89
CA LEU A 19 29.66 -19.05 36.47
C LEU A 19 29.72 -20.52 36.02
N GLU A 20 30.55 -21.33 36.67
CA GLU A 20 30.64 -22.76 36.38
C GLU A 20 29.51 -23.53 37.08
N GLN A 21 28.85 -24.39 36.30
CA GLN A 21 27.72 -25.24 36.69
C GLN A 21 28.06 -26.19 37.86
N THR A 22 29.35 -26.38 38.15
CA THR A 22 29.90 -27.22 39.21
C THR A 22 29.71 -26.64 40.62
N ALA A 23 29.49 -25.33 40.77
CA ALA A 23 29.35 -24.66 42.06
C ALA A 23 27.95 -24.79 42.69
N PHE A 24 26.91 -25.14 41.92
CA PHE A 24 25.51 -25.18 42.38
C PHE A 24 24.76 -26.42 41.86
N PRO A 25 24.97 -27.62 42.44
CA PRO A 25 24.39 -28.87 41.96
C PRO A 25 22.87 -29.01 42.16
N HIS A 26 22.25 -28.07 42.87
CA HIS A 26 20.82 -28.07 43.18
C HIS A 26 19.96 -27.30 42.17
N LEU A 27 20.58 -26.68 41.16
CA LEU A 27 19.90 -25.94 40.09
C LEU A 27 19.80 -26.82 38.84
N THR A 28 18.60 -26.87 38.28
CA THR A 28 18.30 -27.60 37.05
C THR A 28 18.82 -26.85 35.81
N THR A 29 18.99 -27.55 34.69
CA THR A 29 19.49 -26.97 33.44
C THR A 29 18.64 -25.78 32.94
N VAL A 30 17.34 -25.81 33.20
CA VAL A 30 16.40 -24.74 32.81
C VAL A 30 16.59 -23.48 33.67
N GLU A 31 16.82 -23.64 34.98
CA GLU A 31 17.12 -22.53 35.90
C GLU A 31 18.45 -21.89 35.55
N TRP A 32 19.45 -22.68 35.14
CA TRP A 32 20.73 -22.18 34.62
C TRP A 32 20.57 -21.36 33.34
N GLN A 33 19.72 -21.81 32.42
CA GLN A 33 19.45 -21.07 31.19
C GLN A 33 18.71 -19.75 31.46
N ALA A 34 17.85 -19.71 32.48
CA ALA A 34 17.22 -18.49 32.95
C ALA A 34 18.24 -17.53 33.57
N LEU A 35 19.17 -18.03 34.40
CA LEU A 35 20.24 -17.24 35.01
C LEU A 35 21.19 -16.62 33.98
N HIS A 36 21.58 -17.35 32.93
CA HIS A 36 22.38 -16.77 31.85
C HIS A 36 21.65 -15.65 31.10
N ARG A 37 20.34 -15.78 30.86
CA ARG A 37 19.53 -14.71 30.26
C ARG A 37 19.41 -13.51 31.19
N LEU A 38 19.32 -13.74 32.49
CA LEU A 38 19.25 -12.71 33.53
C LEU A 38 20.59 -11.95 33.64
N ALA A 39 21.71 -12.68 33.59
CA ALA A 39 23.06 -12.10 33.51
C ALA A 39 23.29 -11.28 32.25
N ALA A 40 22.72 -11.69 31.11
CA ALA A 40 22.79 -10.91 29.86
C ALA A 40 22.01 -9.59 29.93
N VAL A 41 20.99 -9.49 30.80
CA VAL A 41 20.14 -8.29 30.94
C VAL A 41 20.62 -7.36 32.07
N LEU A 42 21.09 -7.92 33.19
CA LEU A 42 21.45 -7.16 34.40
C LEU A 42 22.96 -7.12 34.68
N GLY A 43 23.76 -7.92 33.97
CA GLY A 43 25.20 -8.07 34.20
C GLY A 43 25.52 -9.24 35.13
N GLU A 44 26.54 -10.00 34.77
CA GLU A 44 26.95 -11.25 35.44
C GLU A 44 27.32 -11.03 36.92
N PHE A 45 27.93 -9.88 37.24
CA PHE A 45 28.33 -9.49 38.60
C PHE A 45 27.16 -9.31 39.59
N ILE A 46 25.99 -8.88 39.10
CA ILE A 46 24.79 -8.72 39.93
C ILE A 46 24.16 -10.09 40.20
N VAL A 47 24.20 -11.00 39.23
CA VAL A 47 23.71 -12.38 39.37
C VAL A 47 24.60 -13.17 40.33
N THR A 48 25.93 -13.05 40.23
CA THR A 48 26.85 -13.70 41.17
C THR A 48 26.70 -13.19 42.60
N SER A 49 26.48 -11.87 42.78
CA SER A 49 26.26 -11.28 44.11
C SER A 49 24.93 -11.73 44.75
N LEU A 50 23.90 -11.90 43.94
CA LEU A 50 22.60 -12.43 44.37
C LEU A 50 22.71 -13.91 44.77
N LEU A 51 23.44 -14.70 43.99
CA LEU A 51 23.70 -16.11 44.28
C LEU A 51 24.64 -16.29 45.49
N SER A 52 25.62 -15.41 45.72
CA SER A 52 26.52 -15.51 46.86
C SER A 52 25.91 -15.08 48.20
N SER A 53 24.82 -14.31 48.18
CA SER A 53 24.22 -13.71 49.39
C SER A 53 22.94 -14.40 49.87
N ALA A 54 22.37 -15.34 49.12
CA ALA A 54 21.03 -15.86 49.38
C ALA A 54 21.01 -17.35 49.77
N ILE A 55 20.20 -17.69 50.76
CA ILE A 55 19.89 -19.08 51.17
C ILE A 55 19.16 -19.77 50.00
N PRO A 56 19.37 -21.09 49.75
CA PRO A 56 18.89 -21.79 48.55
C PRO A 56 17.40 -21.59 48.20
N ASP A 57 16.53 -21.50 49.20
CA ASP A 57 15.09 -21.31 48.99
C ASP A 57 14.75 -19.91 48.44
N GLN A 58 15.51 -18.89 48.87
CA GLN A 58 15.32 -17.52 48.41
C GLN A 58 15.85 -17.31 46.99
N GLN A 59 16.88 -18.07 46.58
CA GLN A 59 17.34 -18.12 45.20
C GLN A 59 16.28 -18.71 44.27
N ARG A 60 15.67 -19.85 44.69
CA ARG A 60 14.57 -20.48 43.94
C ARG A 60 13.39 -19.54 43.77
N GLN A 61 13.00 -18.81 44.81
CA GLN A 61 11.90 -17.85 44.74
C GLN A 61 12.19 -16.69 43.77
N ALA A 62 13.40 -16.11 43.81
CA ALA A 62 13.76 -15.02 42.90
C ALA A 62 13.79 -15.46 41.43
N ILE A 63 14.25 -16.68 41.15
CA ILE A 63 14.24 -17.27 39.81
C ILE A 63 12.81 -17.53 39.33
N GLN A 64 11.95 -18.06 40.21
CA GLN A 64 10.54 -18.31 39.92
C GLN A 64 9.80 -17.00 39.56
N GLU A 65 9.95 -15.96 40.37
CA GLU A 65 9.33 -14.65 40.12
C GLU A 65 9.80 -14.02 38.80
N PHE A 66 11.07 -14.19 38.45
CA PHE A 66 11.58 -13.73 37.15
C PHE A 66 10.96 -14.50 35.98
N MET A 67 10.84 -15.82 36.09
CA MET A 67 10.18 -16.63 35.05
C MET A 67 8.71 -16.24 34.89
N GLU A 68 8.00 -15.98 35.99
CA GLU A 68 6.59 -15.55 35.96
C GLU A 68 6.42 -14.15 35.34
N ARG A 69 7.31 -13.20 35.65
CA ARG A 69 7.32 -11.87 34.99
C ARG A 69 7.65 -11.97 33.51
N GLY A 70 8.64 -12.79 33.13
CA GLY A 70 8.98 -13.04 31.73
C GLY A 70 7.82 -13.67 30.94
N LEU A 71 7.07 -14.59 31.58
CA LEU A 71 5.90 -15.23 31.00
C LEU A 71 4.69 -14.28 30.90
N ALA A 72 4.49 -13.41 31.89
CA ALA A 72 3.49 -12.36 31.85
C ALA A 72 3.79 -11.32 30.76
N GLU A 73 5.06 -10.96 30.57
CA GLU A 73 5.49 -10.05 29.52
C GLU A 73 5.43 -10.70 28.12
N ALA A 74 5.73 -11.99 28.01
CA ALA A 74 5.50 -12.77 26.80
C ALA A 74 4.00 -12.84 26.44
N LYS A 75 3.11 -13.02 27.43
CA LYS A 75 1.65 -12.95 27.24
C LYS A 75 1.15 -11.56 26.84
N ARG A 76 1.81 -10.48 27.30
CA ARG A 76 1.55 -9.11 26.82
C ARG A 76 2.07 -8.87 25.38
N ARG A 77 3.12 -9.57 24.97
CA ARG A 77 3.69 -9.52 23.61
C ARG A 77 3.02 -10.47 22.63
N VAL A 78 2.21 -11.44 23.09
CA VAL A 78 1.20 -12.07 22.22
C VAL A 78 0.30 -10.92 21.78
N PRO A 79 0.22 -10.62 20.47
CA PRO A 79 -0.68 -9.58 20.02
C PRO A 79 -2.07 -9.97 20.50
N THR A 80 -2.65 -9.16 21.38
CA THR A 80 -4.09 -8.98 21.42
C THR A 80 -4.51 -8.86 19.96
N PRO A 81 -5.49 -9.63 19.45
CA PRO A 81 -5.95 -9.46 18.09
C PRO A 81 -6.35 -8.00 18.00
N SER A 82 -5.44 -7.22 17.44
CA SER A 82 -5.69 -5.85 17.13
C SER A 82 -6.83 -5.98 16.17
N HIS A 83 -7.96 -5.38 16.49
CA HIS A 83 -8.95 -5.07 15.48
C HIS A 83 -8.27 -4.09 14.51
N THR A 84 -7.28 -4.56 13.73
CA THR A 84 -7.17 -4.19 12.34
C THR A 84 -8.59 -4.35 11.84
N SER A 85 -9.22 -3.22 11.54
CA SER A 85 -10.36 -3.22 10.64
C SER A 85 -9.85 -3.93 9.39
N GLN A 86 -10.07 -5.24 9.36
CA GLN A 86 -10.09 -6.01 8.15
C GLN A 86 -11.25 -5.38 7.41
N ASN A 87 -10.95 -4.30 6.67
CA ASN A 87 -11.83 -3.85 5.63
C ASN A 87 -12.03 -5.12 4.82
N ASP A 88 -13.25 -5.65 4.83
CA ASP A 88 -13.74 -6.71 3.95
C ASP A 88 -13.76 -6.16 2.51
N ALA A 89 -12.61 -5.64 2.09
CA ALA A 89 -12.37 -5.08 0.79
C ALA A 89 -12.29 -6.28 -0.15
N VAL A 90 -13.37 -6.49 -0.88
CA VAL A 90 -13.44 -7.48 -1.94
C VAL A 90 -12.28 -7.22 -2.89
N LYS A 91 -11.37 -8.20 -3.01
CA LYS A 91 -10.24 -8.14 -3.95
C LYS A 91 -10.79 -8.26 -5.38
N MET A 92 -11.28 -7.15 -5.92
CA MET A 92 -11.82 -7.09 -7.27
C MET A 92 -10.67 -7.08 -8.28
N GLU A 93 -10.65 -8.05 -9.18
CA GLU A 93 -9.77 -8.01 -10.35
C GLU A 93 -10.26 -6.91 -11.29
N THR A 94 -9.35 -6.00 -11.62
CA THR A 94 -9.61 -4.87 -12.53
C THR A 94 -8.80 -5.07 -13.80
N SER A 95 -9.47 -4.87 -14.93
CA SER A 95 -8.85 -4.90 -16.25
C SER A 95 -7.79 -3.81 -16.37
N THR A 96 -6.78 -4.07 -17.19
CA THR A 96 -5.67 -3.12 -17.43
C THR A 96 -5.94 -2.36 -18.73
N TYR A 97 -5.65 -1.07 -18.77
CA TYR A 97 -5.84 -0.23 -19.96
C TYR A 97 -4.51 0.06 -20.65
N SER A 98 -4.39 -0.30 -21.94
CA SER A 98 -3.13 -0.19 -22.66
C SER A 98 -2.99 1.11 -23.47
N GLY A 99 -4.11 1.76 -23.79
CA GLY A 99 -4.14 2.97 -24.61
C GLY A 99 -3.98 2.69 -26.10
N ALA A 100 -4.21 1.46 -26.54
CA ALA A 100 -4.23 1.09 -27.96
C ALA A 100 -5.61 1.39 -28.55
N GLU A 101 -5.69 1.87 -29.80
CA GLU A 101 -6.97 2.10 -30.49
C GLU A 101 -7.79 0.83 -30.67
N GLN A 102 -7.11 -0.33 -30.65
CA GLN A 102 -7.70 -1.66 -30.75
C GLN A 102 -7.99 -2.30 -29.39
N ASP A 103 -7.84 -1.54 -28.28
CA ASP A 103 -8.20 -2.04 -26.96
C ASP A 103 -9.66 -2.51 -26.95
N ARG A 104 -9.86 -3.70 -26.38
CA ARG A 104 -11.13 -4.42 -26.38
C ARG A 104 -12.25 -3.69 -25.62
N PHE A 105 -11.92 -2.62 -24.86
CA PHE A 105 -12.85 -1.86 -24.04
C PHE A 105 -12.72 -0.35 -24.29
N PRO A 106 -13.82 0.37 -24.58
CA PRO A 106 -13.84 1.82 -24.62
C PRO A 106 -13.32 2.40 -23.29
N LEU A 107 -12.49 3.44 -23.34
CA LEU A 107 -11.91 4.12 -22.16
C LEU A 107 -12.97 4.44 -21.09
N ASN A 108 -14.14 4.92 -21.51
CA ASN A 108 -15.25 5.23 -20.61
C ASN A 108 -15.81 3.99 -19.87
N ARG A 109 -15.82 2.81 -20.49
CA ARG A 109 -16.21 1.57 -19.82
C ARG A 109 -15.15 1.17 -18.78
N TRP A 110 -13.88 1.27 -19.14
CA TRP A 110 -12.79 0.95 -18.23
C TRP A 110 -12.80 1.85 -16.98
N PHE A 111 -13.05 3.16 -17.14
CA PHE A 111 -13.22 4.06 -15.98
C PHE A 111 -14.33 3.61 -15.04
N ARG A 112 -15.45 3.09 -15.55
CA ARG A 112 -16.52 2.58 -14.69
C ARG A 112 -16.07 1.38 -13.86
N GLU A 113 -15.34 0.43 -14.48
CA GLU A 113 -14.80 -0.74 -13.77
C GLU A 113 -13.81 -0.31 -12.66
N VAL A 114 -12.92 0.63 -12.95
CA VAL A 114 -11.95 1.16 -11.96
C VAL A 114 -12.66 1.89 -10.83
N ASN A 115 -13.65 2.74 -11.13
CA ASN A 115 -14.41 3.46 -10.11
C ASN A 115 -15.21 2.51 -9.20
N ILE A 116 -15.79 1.44 -9.75
CA ILE A 116 -16.45 0.40 -8.96
C ILE A 116 -15.43 -0.27 -8.04
N ALA A 117 -14.25 -0.65 -8.54
CA ALA A 117 -13.23 -1.27 -7.73
C ALA A 117 -12.70 -0.36 -6.61
N ILE A 118 -12.54 0.94 -6.87
CA ILE A 118 -12.18 1.95 -5.86
C ILE A 118 -13.23 2.00 -4.75
N ALA A 119 -14.52 2.04 -5.13
CA ALA A 119 -15.63 2.05 -4.18
C ALA A 119 -15.70 0.75 -3.36
N SER A 120 -15.55 -0.42 -4.01
CA SER A 120 -15.57 -1.73 -3.35
C SER A 120 -14.40 -1.94 -2.39
N ARG A 121 -13.27 -1.25 -2.61
CA ARG A 121 -12.08 -1.30 -1.75
C ARG A 121 -12.09 -0.25 -0.65
N LEU A 122 -13.14 0.60 -0.59
CA LEU A 122 -13.28 1.69 0.38
C LEU A 122 -12.03 2.59 0.43
N MET A 123 -11.46 2.88 -0.74
CA MET A 123 -10.26 3.74 -0.79
C MET A 123 -10.69 5.19 -0.56
N GLU A 124 -10.46 5.73 0.63
CA GLU A 124 -10.84 7.11 0.96
C GLU A 124 -9.75 8.12 0.57
N ALA A 125 -8.48 7.76 0.74
CA ALA A 125 -7.36 8.65 0.47
C ALA A 125 -7.25 8.99 -1.04
N PRO A 126 -7.23 10.28 -1.44
CA PRO A 126 -7.10 10.70 -2.84
C PRO A 126 -5.87 10.13 -3.55
N THR A 127 -4.73 10.14 -2.88
CA THR A 127 -3.46 9.58 -3.38
C THR A 127 -3.54 8.07 -3.63
N ALA A 128 -4.24 7.33 -2.77
CA ALA A 128 -4.42 5.89 -2.95
C ALA A 128 -5.29 5.58 -4.17
N ARG A 129 -6.31 6.40 -4.45
CA ARG A 129 -7.15 6.28 -5.66
C ARG A 129 -6.34 6.52 -6.94
N VAL A 130 -5.52 7.57 -6.94
CA VAL A 130 -4.64 7.93 -8.06
C VAL A 130 -3.62 6.81 -8.32
N ASN A 131 -2.90 6.37 -7.28
CA ASN A 131 -1.92 5.28 -7.39
C ASN A 131 -2.55 3.97 -7.87
N PHE A 132 -3.77 3.67 -7.41
CA PHE A 132 -4.50 2.51 -7.86
C PHE A 132 -4.83 2.59 -9.36
N LEU A 133 -5.34 3.72 -9.84
CA LEU A 133 -5.64 3.90 -11.27
C LEU A 133 -4.36 3.81 -12.12
N LEU A 134 -3.27 4.46 -11.70
CA LEU A 134 -1.96 4.38 -12.36
C LEU A 134 -1.46 2.94 -12.44
N SER A 135 -1.63 2.14 -11.38
CA SER A 135 -1.25 0.72 -11.36
C SER A 135 -2.00 -0.15 -12.37
N ARG A 136 -3.11 0.35 -12.91
CA ARG A 136 -3.95 -0.33 -13.92
C ARG A 136 -3.70 0.16 -15.34
N LEU A 137 -2.74 1.07 -15.54
CA LEU A 137 -2.29 1.47 -16.87
C LEU A 137 -1.18 0.51 -17.35
N SER A 138 -1.22 0.16 -18.63
CA SER A 138 -0.17 -0.59 -19.31
C SER A 138 0.13 0.02 -20.67
N GLY A 139 1.10 -0.54 -21.40
CA GLY A 139 1.36 -0.17 -22.78
C GLY A 139 1.65 1.31 -22.99
N LYS A 140 0.90 1.94 -23.91
CA LYS A 140 1.02 3.36 -24.27
C LYS A 140 0.52 4.27 -23.14
N ALA A 141 -0.54 3.86 -22.45
CA ALA A 141 -1.11 4.62 -21.34
C ALA A 141 -0.13 4.75 -20.17
N ASN A 142 0.56 3.67 -19.81
CA ASN A 142 1.57 3.71 -18.76
C ASN A 142 2.76 4.62 -19.13
N LYS A 143 3.27 4.49 -20.38
CA LYS A 143 4.36 5.35 -20.86
C LYS A 143 3.99 6.83 -20.82
N TRP A 144 2.76 7.16 -21.23
CA TRP A 144 2.24 8.51 -21.15
C TRP A 144 2.17 8.99 -19.70
N ALA A 145 1.63 8.19 -18.78
CA ALA A 145 1.50 8.58 -17.37
C ALA A 145 2.87 8.82 -16.72
N ILE A 146 3.83 7.92 -16.91
CA ILE A 146 5.21 8.09 -16.44
C ILE A 146 5.84 9.35 -17.04
N GLY A 147 5.63 9.60 -18.34
CA GLY A 147 6.13 10.81 -19.00
C GLY A 147 5.63 12.11 -18.34
N ASN A 148 4.36 12.16 -17.95
CA ASN A 148 3.82 13.32 -17.22
C ASN A 148 4.40 13.44 -15.80
N LEU A 149 4.52 12.32 -15.08
CA LEU A 149 5.11 12.30 -13.72
C LEU A 149 6.59 12.69 -13.67
N VAL A 150 7.33 12.45 -14.76
CA VAL A 150 8.73 12.89 -14.88
C VAL A 150 8.83 14.40 -15.08
N VAL A 151 7.85 15.01 -15.77
CA VAL A 151 7.82 16.46 -15.98
C VAL A 151 7.36 17.18 -14.72
N ASP A 152 6.36 16.65 -14.04
CA ASP A 152 5.84 17.16 -12.78
C ASP A 152 5.46 16.01 -11.85
N TRP A 153 6.10 15.96 -10.69
CA TRP A 153 5.83 14.94 -9.68
C TRP A 153 4.39 15.00 -9.16
N ASP A 154 3.79 16.19 -9.13
CA ASP A 154 2.43 16.44 -8.64
C ASP A 154 1.40 16.56 -9.78
N ALA A 155 1.73 16.06 -10.99
CA ALA A 155 0.88 16.16 -12.18
C ALA A 155 -0.56 15.67 -11.99
N PHE A 156 -0.80 14.76 -11.04
CA PHE A 156 -2.10 14.12 -10.80
C PHE A 156 -2.57 14.29 -9.34
N PRO A 157 -3.03 15.50 -8.94
CA PRO A 157 -3.42 15.76 -7.56
C PRO A 157 -4.71 15.04 -7.16
N THR A 158 -5.60 14.75 -8.12
CA THR A 158 -6.88 14.09 -7.91
C THR A 158 -7.17 13.03 -8.96
N LEU A 159 -8.04 12.07 -8.60
CA LEU A 159 -8.52 11.04 -9.53
C LEU A 159 -9.24 11.64 -10.74
N GLU A 160 -9.98 12.74 -10.53
CA GLU A 160 -10.76 13.41 -11.57
C GLU A 160 -9.85 14.12 -12.59
N SER A 161 -8.76 14.74 -12.13
CA SER A 161 -7.74 15.33 -13.01
C SER A 161 -7.14 14.26 -13.90
N LEU A 162 -6.65 13.17 -13.29
CA LEU A 162 -6.05 12.06 -14.04
C LEU A 162 -7.01 11.42 -15.05
N GLN A 163 -8.29 11.23 -14.69
CA GLN A 163 -9.29 10.73 -15.62
C GLN A 163 -9.55 11.70 -16.78
N SER A 164 -9.51 13.01 -16.51
CA SER A 164 -9.70 14.04 -17.54
C SER A 164 -8.52 14.09 -18.50
N ASP A 165 -7.29 14.05 -17.99
CA ASP A 165 -6.08 14.05 -18.81
C ASP A 165 -5.97 12.78 -19.66
N LEU A 166 -6.36 11.62 -19.10
CA LEU A 166 -6.45 10.38 -19.86
C LEU A 166 -7.50 10.46 -20.99
N ARG A 167 -8.64 11.13 -20.78
CA ARG A 167 -9.59 11.39 -21.87
C ARG A 167 -8.95 12.26 -22.95
N LEU A 168 -8.27 13.33 -22.58
CA LEU A 168 -7.62 14.21 -23.55
C LEU A 168 -6.54 13.49 -24.36
N ALA A 169 -5.79 12.58 -23.74
CA ALA A 169 -4.68 11.88 -24.39
C ALA A 169 -5.11 10.66 -25.23
N PHE A 170 -6.17 9.96 -24.83
CA PHE A 170 -6.54 8.66 -25.41
C PHE A 170 -7.96 8.57 -25.95
N GLU A 171 -8.84 9.52 -25.63
CA GLU A 171 -10.11 9.61 -26.33
C GLU A 171 -9.82 10.04 -27.77
N PRO A 172 -10.25 9.29 -28.79
CA PRO A 172 -10.13 9.75 -30.15
C PRO A 172 -10.80 11.12 -30.22
N PRO A 173 -10.24 12.08 -30.97
CA PRO A 173 -10.95 13.31 -31.27
C PRO A 173 -12.35 12.92 -31.71
N GLN A 174 -13.36 13.28 -30.92
CA GLN A 174 -14.76 13.17 -31.32
C GLN A 174 -14.92 14.22 -32.41
N ASP A 175 -14.37 13.92 -33.58
CA ASP A 175 -14.30 14.84 -34.67
C ASP A 175 -15.73 14.97 -35.18
N GLU A 176 -16.42 15.97 -34.66
CA GLU A 176 -17.75 16.32 -35.09
C GLU A 176 -17.78 16.50 -36.60
N SER A 177 -16.70 17.01 -37.21
CA SER A 177 -16.63 17.15 -38.66
C SER A 177 -16.66 15.79 -39.34
N ARG A 178 -15.92 14.79 -38.82
CA ARG A 178 -16.00 13.39 -39.27
C ARG A 178 -17.37 12.77 -39.04
N LYS A 179 -18.01 13.00 -37.88
CA LYS A 179 -19.37 12.49 -37.57
C LYS A 179 -20.42 13.14 -38.47
N ARG A 180 -20.32 14.45 -38.71
CA ARG A 180 -21.14 15.22 -39.66
C ARG A 180 -20.94 14.73 -41.08
N ALA A 181 -19.71 14.55 -41.53
CA ALA A 181 -19.41 13.99 -42.85
C ALA A 181 -20.00 12.58 -43.00
N THR A 182 -19.87 11.73 -41.98
CA THR A 182 -20.47 10.38 -41.97
C THR A 182 -22.00 10.43 -42.01
N PHE A 183 -22.62 11.41 -41.33
CA PHE A 183 -24.05 11.64 -41.37
C PHE A 183 -24.53 12.10 -42.76
N PHE A 184 -23.86 13.08 -43.36
CA PHE A 184 -24.18 13.55 -44.71
C PHE A 184 -23.95 12.48 -45.78
N ALA A 185 -22.95 11.62 -45.60
CA ALA A 185 -22.70 10.49 -46.48
C ALA A 185 -23.63 9.28 -46.22
N LEU A 186 -24.41 9.27 -45.13
CA LEU A 186 -25.28 8.16 -44.80
C LEU A 186 -26.48 8.14 -45.76
N GLN A 187 -26.55 7.10 -46.58
CA GLN A 187 -27.72 6.80 -47.40
C GLN A 187 -28.36 5.50 -46.93
N GLN A 188 -29.68 5.39 -47.07
CA GLN A 188 -30.42 4.18 -46.67
C GLN A 188 -29.89 2.94 -47.43
N GLY A 189 -29.61 3.06 -48.73
CA GLY A 189 -29.04 1.99 -49.53
C GLY A 189 -29.77 0.65 -49.36
N LYS A 190 -29.03 -0.40 -48.97
CA LYS A 190 -29.56 -1.74 -48.67
C LYS A 190 -29.94 -1.94 -47.19
N MET A 191 -29.85 -0.90 -46.34
CA MET A 191 -30.16 -1.02 -44.91
C MET A 191 -31.68 -1.09 -44.68
N SER A 192 -32.08 -1.83 -43.64
CA SER A 192 -33.48 -1.80 -43.20
C SER A 192 -33.84 -0.41 -42.68
N MET A 193 -35.12 -0.02 -42.77
CA MET A 193 -35.58 1.27 -42.23
C MET A 193 -35.23 1.46 -40.75
N ARG A 194 -35.28 0.37 -39.96
CA ARG A 194 -34.95 0.42 -38.53
C ARG A 194 -33.48 0.72 -38.31
N ASP A 195 -32.59 0.06 -39.04
CA ASP A 195 -31.14 0.25 -38.91
C ASP A 195 -30.72 1.63 -39.39
N TYR A 196 -31.33 2.11 -40.48
CA TYR A 196 -31.11 3.46 -40.97
C TYR A 196 -31.50 4.50 -39.91
N VAL A 197 -32.72 4.40 -39.34
CA VAL A 197 -33.18 5.34 -38.30
C VAL A 197 -32.31 5.28 -37.05
N LEU A 198 -31.93 4.09 -36.59
CA LEU A 198 -31.06 3.93 -35.43
C LEU A 198 -29.68 4.56 -35.66
N LYS A 199 -29.08 4.33 -36.82
CA LYS A 199 -27.76 4.86 -37.19
C LYS A 199 -27.79 6.38 -37.36
N THR A 200 -28.83 6.91 -38.00
CA THR A 200 -29.10 8.36 -38.12
C THR A 200 -29.23 9.00 -36.74
N ARG A 201 -30.05 8.43 -35.84
CA ARG A 201 -30.25 8.95 -34.47
C ARG A 201 -28.95 8.92 -33.66
N HIS A 202 -28.16 7.86 -33.77
CA HIS A 202 -26.87 7.76 -33.10
C HIS A 202 -25.89 8.85 -33.57
N LEU A 203 -25.76 9.05 -34.88
CA LEU A 203 -24.88 10.08 -35.45
C LEU A 203 -25.31 11.50 -35.03
N VAL A 204 -26.61 11.80 -35.05
CA VAL A 204 -27.15 13.08 -34.56
C VAL A 204 -26.82 13.28 -33.09
N SER A 205 -26.98 12.25 -32.26
CA SER A 205 -26.63 12.32 -30.84
C SER A 205 -25.16 12.64 -30.62
N CYS A 206 -24.25 12.11 -31.44
CA CYS A 206 -22.81 12.41 -31.34
C CYS A 206 -22.45 13.84 -31.78
N ILE A 207 -23.27 14.47 -32.62
CA ILE A 207 -23.08 15.84 -33.09
C ILE A 207 -23.64 16.85 -32.08
N VAL A 208 -24.74 16.52 -31.40
CA VAL A 208 -25.45 17.45 -30.49
C VAL A 208 -24.81 17.51 -29.10
N THR A 209 -24.08 16.48 -28.66
CA THR A 209 -23.47 16.42 -27.32
C THR A 209 -22.18 17.21 -27.15
N ASN A 210 -21.63 17.84 -28.20
CA ASN A 210 -20.49 18.74 -28.04
C ASN A 210 -20.98 20.18 -27.82
N PRO A 211 -20.74 20.80 -26.65
CA PRO A 211 -21.31 22.11 -26.30
C PRO A 211 -20.75 23.31 -27.09
N ARG A 212 -19.81 23.10 -28.02
CA ARG A 212 -19.21 24.20 -28.81
C ARG A 212 -20.07 24.72 -29.96
N CYS A 213 -21.22 24.09 -30.26
CA CYS A 213 -22.02 24.49 -31.44
C CYS A 213 -23.54 24.42 -31.21
N LEU A 214 -24.04 24.97 -30.09
CA LEU A 214 -25.49 25.10 -29.87
C LEU A 214 -26.19 26.10 -30.82
N SER A 215 -25.44 26.80 -31.67
CA SER A 215 -25.98 27.72 -32.68
C SER A 215 -26.55 27.04 -33.93
N SER A 216 -26.17 25.80 -34.25
CA SER A 216 -26.62 25.13 -35.49
C SER A 216 -27.81 24.17 -35.28
N ALA A 217 -28.00 23.60 -34.09
CA ALA A 217 -28.99 22.55 -33.86
C ALA A 217 -30.46 23.02 -34.01
N ARG A 218 -30.76 24.30 -33.76
CA ARG A 218 -32.13 24.84 -33.90
C ARG A 218 -32.60 24.97 -35.35
N LEU A 219 -31.71 24.90 -36.34
CA LEU A 219 -32.07 25.05 -37.75
C LEU A 219 -32.41 23.73 -38.46
N TYR A 220 -32.05 22.57 -37.89
CA TYR A 220 -32.19 21.28 -38.60
C TYR A 220 -33.51 20.54 -38.36
N LEU A 221 -34.34 20.97 -37.42
CA LEU A 221 -35.66 20.34 -37.14
C LEU A 221 -36.86 21.15 -37.63
N ARG A 222 -36.64 22.31 -38.28
CA ARG A 222 -37.74 23.18 -38.76
C ARG A 222 -37.95 23.16 -40.28
N GLY A 223 -37.33 22.20 -40.98
CA GLY A 223 -37.47 22.02 -42.42
C GLY A 223 -37.63 20.55 -42.78
N ALA A 224 -38.76 19.97 -42.40
CA ALA A 224 -39.28 18.71 -42.92
C ALA A 224 -40.79 18.87 -43.08
#